data_AF-A0ABD0Q9C6-F1
#
_entry.id   AF-A0ABD0Q9C6-F1
#
_cell.length_a   1.000
_cell.length_b   1.000
_cell.length_c   1.000
_cell.angle_alpha   90.00
_cell.angle_beta   90.00
_cell.angle_gamma   90.00
#
_symmetry.space_group_name_H-M   'P 1'
#
loop_
_entity.id
_entity.type
_entity.pdbx_description
1 polymer ?
#
loop_
_entity_poly.entity_id
_entity_poly.type
_entity_poly.pdbx_seq_one_letter_code
_entity_poly.pdbx_strand_id
1 'polypeptide(L)' 'MKSKMKAHTMTDDVTFWKWISLNTIALVTDNAVYHWSMEGDSQPVKVFDRHSSLAGCQIINYRTDAKQKWLLLIGISAQ' A
#
# COMPACT_ATOMS: atom_id res chain seq x y z
N MET A 1 -4.76 22.69 6.91
CA MET A 1 -5.74 21.97 7.74
C MET A 1 -5.07 20.66 8.19
N LYS A 2 -4.99 20.35 9.48
CA LYS A 2 -4.38 19.09 9.96
C LYS A 2 -5.46 18.01 9.97
N SER A 3 -5.47 17.13 8.98
CA SER A 3 -6.41 15.99 8.93
C SER A 3 -5.79 14.77 9.60
N LYS A 4 -6.53 14.11 10.49
CA LYS A 4 -6.11 12.85 11.12
C LYS A 4 -6.56 11.67 10.26
N MET A 5 -5.69 10.68 10.06
CA MET A 5 -6.06 9.43 9.43
C MET A 5 -7.07 8.69 10.33
N LYS A 6 -8.03 8.01 9.72
CA LYS A 6 -9.02 7.20 10.43
C LYS A 6 -8.38 5.90 10.93
N ALA A 7 -9.08 5.17 11.78
CA ALA A 7 -8.71 3.81 12.16
C ALA A 7 -9.50 2.82 11.30
N HIS A 8 -8.82 1.80 10.79
CA HIS A 8 -9.43 0.69 10.07
C HIS A 8 -8.65 -0.58 10.42
N THR A 9 -9.36 -1.63 10.82
CA THR A 9 -8.76 -2.95 11.08
C THR A 9 -8.78 -3.74 9.78
N MET A 10 -7.59 -3.92 9.18
CA MET A 10 -7.44 -4.76 8.00
C MET A 10 -7.71 -6.23 8.36
N THR A 11 -8.19 -7.01 7.39
CA THR A 11 -8.41 -8.45 7.55
C THR A 11 -7.10 -9.22 7.61
N ASP A 12 -6.12 -8.80 6.82
CA ASP A 12 -4.76 -9.34 6.78
C ASP A 12 -3.76 -8.35 7.38
N ASP A 13 -2.65 -8.86 7.89
CA ASP A 13 -1.57 -8.04 8.42
C ASP A 13 -0.95 -7.14 7.33
N VAL A 14 -0.73 -5.88 7.69
CA VAL A 14 0.00 -4.92 6.85
C VAL A 14 1.50 -5.10 7.10
N THR A 15 2.20 -5.67 6.12
CA THR A 15 3.63 -5.98 6.22
C THR A 15 4.53 -4.83 5.78
N PHE A 16 4.01 -3.90 4.96
CA PHE A 16 4.68 -2.65 4.60
C PHE A 16 3.66 -1.54 4.33
N TRP A 17 4.03 -0.30 4.60
CA TRP A 17 3.19 0.85 4.30
C TRP A 17 4.00 2.11 4.01
N LYS A 18 3.44 3.00 3.19
CA LYS A 18 4.11 4.24 2.79
C LYS A 18 3.15 5.29 2.27
N TRP A 19 3.35 6.54 2.65
CA TRP A 19 2.70 7.69 2.00
C TRP A 19 3.12 7.82 0.54
N ILE A 20 2.15 7.77 -0.37
CA ILE A 20 2.38 7.92 -1.82
C ILE A 20 1.99 9.31 -2.32
N SER A 21 1.20 10.02 -1.54
CA SER A 21 0.88 11.44 -1.73
C SER A 21 0.66 12.10 -0.37
N LEU A 22 0.31 13.38 -0.36
CA LEU A 22 -0.01 14.14 0.86
C LEU A 22 -1.24 13.59 1.61
N ASN A 23 -2.12 12.87 0.92
CA ASN A 23 -3.40 12.42 1.45
C ASN A 23 -3.65 10.91 1.26
N THR A 24 -2.75 10.17 0.62
CA THR A 24 -2.96 8.74 0.33
C THR A 24 -1.80 7.90 0.84
N ILE A 25 -2.13 6.86 1.61
CA ILE A 25 -1.20 5.85 2.08
C ILE A 25 -1.39 4.56 1.29
N ALA A 26 -0.29 3.94 0.89
CA ALA A 26 -0.29 2.58 0.37
C ALA A 26 -0.06 1.60 1.51
N LEU A 27 -0.88 0.57 1.58
CA LEU A 27 -0.78 -0.55 2.53
C LEU A 27 -0.49 -1.81 1.72
N VAL A 28 0.48 -2.59 2.15
CA VAL A 28 0.88 -3.84 1.50
C VAL A 28 0.65 -4.96 2.49
N THR A 29 -0.14 -5.96 2.09
CA THR A 29 -0.31 -7.23 2.81
C THR A 29 0.50 -8.31 2.11
N ASP A 30 0.41 -9.56 2.56
CA ASP A 30 1.06 -10.68 1.85
C ASP A 30 0.46 -10.97 0.48
N ASN A 31 -0.79 -10.58 0.25
CA ASN A 31 -1.54 -10.94 -0.95
C ASN A 31 -1.83 -9.76 -1.86
N ALA A 32 -1.94 -8.54 -1.35
CA ALA A 32 -2.41 -7.40 -2.15
C ALA A 32 -1.84 -6.05 -1.69
N VAL A 33 -1.97 -5.06 -2.56
CA VAL A 33 -1.66 -3.66 -2.28
C VAL A 33 -2.95 -2.87 -2.29
N TYR A 34 -3.12 -2.02 -1.29
CA TYR A 34 -4.28 -1.16 -1.08
C TYR A 34 -3.85 0.30 -1.03
N HIS A 35 -4.70 1.20 -1.54
CA HIS A 35 -4.56 2.65 -1.33
C HIS A 35 -5.67 3.12 -0.40
N TRP A 36 -5.31 3.97 0.56
CA TRP A 36 -6.24 4.53 1.51
C TRP A 36 -6.08 6.05 1.58
N SER A 37 -7.14 6.76 1.22
CA SER A 37 -7.19 8.22 1.30
C SER A 37 -7.50 8.67 2.73
N MET A 38 -6.94 9.80 3.15
CA MET A 38 -7.33 10.51 4.36
C MET A 38 -8.66 11.27 4.20
N GLU A 39 -9.17 11.37 2.98
CA GLU A 39 -10.36 12.16 2.66
C GLU A 39 -11.65 11.37 2.87
N GLY A 40 -12.68 12.06 3.38
CA GLY A 40 -14.02 11.51 3.58
C GLY A 40 -14.06 10.25 4.43
N ASP A 41 -15.12 9.45 4.30
CA ASP A 41 -15.29 8.13 4.94
C ASP A 41 -14.65 6.98 4.14
N SER A 42 -13.54 7.26 3.44
CA SER A 42 -12.89 6.25 2.62
C SER A 42 -12.26 5.14 3.47
N GLN A 43 -12.31 3.93 2.93
CA GLN A 43 -11.65 2.73 3.46
C GLN A 43 -10.51 2.32 2.53
N PRO A 44 -9.57 1.47 2.97
CA PRO A 44 -8.54 0.93 2.08
C PRO A 44 -9.15 0.24 0.85
N VAL A 45 -8.75 0.67 -0.35
CA VAL A 45 -9.22 0.12 -1.61
C VAL A 45 -8.10 -0.72 -2.22
N LYS A 46 -8.39 -1.98 -2.53
CA LYS A 46 -7.45 -2.88 -3.22
C LYS A 46 -7.14 -2.33 -4.61
N VAL A 47 -5.86 -2.26 -4.95
CA VAL A 47 -5.39 -1.75 -6.24
C VAL A 47 -4.89 -2.88 -7.12
N PHE A 48 -4.15 -3.84 -6.57
CA PHE A 48 -3.74 -5.05 -7.28
C PHE A 48 -3.32 -6.17 -6.32
N ASP A 49 -3.30 -7.40 -6.81
CA ASP A 49 -2.73 -8.57 -6.13
C ASP A 49 -1.22 -8.65 -6.31
N ARG A 50 -0.50 -9.03 -5.25
CA ARG A 50 0.94 -9.25 -5.31
C ARG A 50 1.25 -10.37 -6.28
N HIS A 51 2.18 -10.11 -7.19
CA HIS A 51 2.66 -11.11 -8.11
C HIS A 51 3.44 -12.20 -7.37
N SER A 52 3.32 -13.46 -7.81
CA SER A 52 3.94 -14.63 -7.16
C SER A 52 5.46 -14.54 -7.06
N SER A 53 6.12 -13.82 -7.95
CA SER A 53 7.57 -13.56 -7.88
C SER A 53 8.00 -12.73 -6.66
N LEU A 54 7.06 -12.12 -5.93
CA LEU A 54 7.32 -11.38 -4.70
C LEU A 54 6.87 -12.16 -3.45
N ALA A 55 6.48 -13.43 -3.59
CA ALA A 55 6.13 -14.28 -2.44
C ALA A 55 7.37 -14.51 -1.56
N GLY A 56 7.22 -14.32 -0.24
CA GLY A 56 8.33 -14.44 0.72
C GLY A 56 9.37 -13.32 0.68
N CYS A 57 9.26 -12.36 -0.25
CA CYS A 57 10.15 -11.21 -0.29
C CYS A 57 9.84 -10.22 0.84
N GLN A 58 10.88 -9.65 1.46
CA GLN A 58 10.74 -8.49 2.33
C GLN A 58 10.47 -7.26 1.46
N ILE A 59 9.30 -6.64 1.66
CA ILE A 59 8.94 -5.42 0.94
C ILE A 59 9.73 -4.25 1.50
N ILE A 60 10.45 -3.54 0.63
CA ILE A 60 11.32 -2.42 1.02
C ILE A 60 10.87 -1.09 0.41
N ASN A 61 10.04 -1.12 -0.63
CA ASN A 61 9.54 0.11 -1.23
C ASN A 61 8.25 -0.11 -2.02
N TYR A 62 7.50 0.99 -2.13
CA TYR A 62 6.37 1.12 -3.03
C TYR A 62 6.43 2.51 -3.69
N ARG A 63 6.17 2.57 -5.00
CA ARG A 63 6.18 3.80 -5.79
C ARG A 63 5.02 3.83 -6.78
N THR A 64 4.63 5.05 -7.13
CA THR A 64 3.69 5.32 -8.21
C THR A 64 4.27 6.38 -9.14
N ASP A 65 3.75 6.49 -10.36
CA ASP A 65 3.94 7.71 -11.14
C ASP A 65 3.09 8.86 -10.56
N ALA A 66 3.28 10.07 -11.09
CA ALA A 66 2.57 11.27 -10.63
C ALA A 66 1.04 11.19 -10.78
N LYS A 67 0.54 10.43 -11.79
CA LYS A 67 -0.90 10.22 -12.01
C LYS A 67 -1.45 8.97 -11.32
N GLN A 68 -0.61 8.23 -10.59
CA GLN A 68 -0.95 6.98 -9.90
C GLN A 68 -1.62 5.94 -10.82
N LYS A 69 -1.17 5.87 -12.08
CA LYS A 69 -1.59 4.88 -13.08
C LYS A 69 -0.60 3.73 -13.21
N TRP A 70 0.67 3.97 -12.88
CA TRP A 70 1.72 2.97 -12.83
C TRP A 70 2.16 2.76 -11.39
N LEU A 71 2.25 1.50 -10.99
CA LEU A 71 2.47 1.08 -9.61
C LEU A 71 3.64 0.11 -9.60
N LEU A 72 4.57 0.32 -8.69
CA LEU A 72 5.78 -0.49 -8.56
C LEU A 72 5.96 -0.92 -7.11
N LEU A 73 5.90 -2.23 -6.88
CA LEU A 73 6.21 -2.86 -5.60
C LEU A 73 7.61 -3.47 -5.66
N ILE A 74 8.45 -3.16 -4.67
CA ILE A 74 9.86 -3.59 -4.63
C ILE A 74 10.09 -4.41 -3.36
N GLY A 75 10.52 -5.65 -3.56
CA GLY A 75 10.95 -6.53 -2.48
C GLY A 75 12.35 -7.07 -2.73
N ILE A 76 13.04 -7.41 -1.65
CA ILE A 76 14.30 -8.15 -1.67
C ILE A 76 14.07 -9.55 -1.11
N SER A 77 14.78 -10.53 -1.66
CA SER A 77 14.82 -11.90 -1.17
C SER A 77 16.25 -12.20 -0.70
N ALA A 78 16.40 -12.90 0.42
CA ALA A 78 17.70 -13.31 0.97
C ALA A 78 18.19 -14.65 0.40
N GLN A 79 17.74 -15.01 -0.79
CA GLN A 79 18.06 -16.29 -1.43
C GLN A 79 19.54 -16.38 -1.84
#